data_AF-A0A821MAK1-F1
#
_entry.id   AF-A0A821MAK1-F1
#
_cell.length_a   1.000
_cell.length_b   1.000
_cell.length_c   1.000
_cell.angle_alpha   90.00
_cell.angle_beta   90.00
_cell.angle_gamma   90.00
#
_symmetry.space_group_name_H-M   'P 1'
#
loop_
_entity.id
_entity.type
_entity.pdbx_description
1 polymer ?
#
loop_
_entity_poly.entity_id
_entity_poly.type
_entity_poly.pdbx_seq_one_letter_code
_entity_poly.pdbx_strand_id
1 'polypeptide(L)'
;MIQPVQSTNQSIIPSPFLLSAYGIDNTATANDANAKYLRAMRLMSVFFGSLPNFQVHQHPQAFQIKTTSRWPWFYLSEKQLLLFFQDPTHLVTKWRNRLLSSTAELCLGNQFTLINHLHDIINNETYSKLDHGLTKSDINPKDRQNFSSCLKLTTADLFKILNHDVN
;
A
#
# COMPACT_ATOMS: atom_id res chain seq x y z
N MET A 1 23.99 20.76 36.84
CA MET A 1 24.19 22.03 36.12
C MET A 1 24.56 21.68 34.69
N ILE A 2 23.56 21.63 33.80
CA ILE A 2 23.70 21.36 32.36
C ILE A 2 23.08 22.59 31.70
N GLN A 3 23.85 23.30 30.88
CA GLN A 3 23.39 24.53 30.25
C GLN A 3 22.39 24.25 29.12
N PRO A 4 21.37 25.11 28.93
CA PRO A 4 20.49 25.05 27.79
C PRO A 4 21.20 25.62 26.54
N VAL A 5 21.16 24.88 25.43
CA VAL A 5 21.57 25.40 24.12
C VAL A 5 20.51 26.40 23.66
N GLN A 6 20.95 27.61 23.30
CA GLN A 6 20.07 28.71 22.89
C GLN A 6 19.28 28.35 21.63
N SER A 7 17.99 28.69 21.67
CA SER A 7 17.06 28.64 20.55
C SER A 7 17.41 29.71 19.52
N THR A 8 17.85 29.32 18.33
CA THR A 8 17.73 30.16 17.14
C THR A 8 16.62 29.61 16.26
N ASN A 9 15.46 30.27 16.33
CA ASN A 9 14.32 30.21 15.42
C ASN A 9 13.89 28.81 14.94
N GLN A 10 13.26 28.06 15.85
CA GLN A 10 12.55 26.83 15.52
C GLN A 10 11.22 27.14 14.82
N SER A 11 11.18 26.99 13.51
CA SER A 11 9.98 26.42 12.90
C SER A 11 10.02 24.93 13.21
N ILE A 12 9.23 24.51 14.20
CA ILE A 12 9.12 23.11 14.60
C ILE A 12 8.38 22.39 13.47
N ILE A 13 9.12 21.79 12.55
CA ILE A 13 8.59 20.75 11.67
C ILE A 13 9.00 19.42 12.31
N PRO A 14 8.07 18.62 12.82
CA PRO A 14 8.40 17.31 13.36
C PRO A 14 8.79 16.41 12.18
N SER A 15 10.08 16.34 11.92
CA SER A 15 10.66 15.46 10.91
C SER A 15 10.90 14.09 11.56
N PRO A 16 10.31 13.00 11.05
CA PRO A 16 10.57 11.64 11.54
C PRO A 16 12.02 11.16 11.34
N PHE A 17 12.88 11.98 10.72
CA PHE A 17 14.25 11.62 10.34
C PHE A 17 15.33 12.00 11.36
N LEU A 18 14.95 12.63 12.48
CA LEU A 18 15.86 12.92 13.60
C LEU A 18 16.22 11.69 14.45
N LEU A 19 15.45 10.59 14.34
CA LEU A 19 15.57 9.42 15.20
C LEU A 19 16.91 8.67 15.07
N SER A 20 17.49 8.64 13.87
CA SER A 20 18.79 8.00 13.62
C SER A 20 19.96 8.76 14.26
N ALA A 21 19.86 10.08 14.41
CA ALA A 21 20.80 10.89 15.18
C ALA A 21 20.72 10.60 16.71
N TYR A 22 19.62 10.00 17.16
CA TYR A 22 19.43 9.49 18.52
C TYR A 22 19.71 7.98 18.66
N GLY A 23 20.28 7.34 17.65
CA GLY A 23 20.63 5.91 17.69
C GLY A 23 19.44 4.95 17.48
N ILE A 24 18.33 5.44 16.93
CA ILE A 24 17.17 4.61 16.59
C ILE A 24 17.29 4.14 15.13
N ASP A 25 17.33 2.83 14.95
CA ASP A 25 17.42 2.18 13.64
C ASP A 25 16.10 2.34 12.85
N ASN A 26 16.09 3.27 11.90
CA ASN A 26 14.98 3.48 10.96
C ASN A 26 15.03 2.47 9.80
N THR A 27 14.78 1.20 10.11
CA THR A 27 14.88 0.08 9.15
C THR A 27 13.78 0.03 8.11
N ALA A 28 12.65 0.69 8.35
CA ALA A 28 11.48 0.63 7.47
C ALA A 28 10.76 1.98 7.33
N THR A 29 10.30 2.26 6.12
CA THR A 29 9.39 3.38 5.83
C THR A 29 8.11 2.86 5.19
N ALA A 30 6.97 3.21 5.80
CA ALA A 30 5.64 2.95 5.25
C ALA A 30 5.09 4.26 4.68
N ASN A 31 4.68 4.26 3.42
CA ASN A 31 4.05 5.43 2.81
C ASN A 31 2.73 5.05 2.16
N ASP A 32 1.90 6.08 1.96
CA ASP A 32 0.70 5.98 1.14
C ASP A 32 1.08 5.55 -0.30
N ALA A 33 0.19 4.80 -0.95
CA ALA A 33 0.35 4.29 -2.32
C ALA A 33 0.25 5.39 -3.40
N ASN A 34 0.65 6.63 -3.11
CA ASN A 34 0.63 7.75 -4.06
C ASN A 34 1.84 7.68 -5.01
N ALA A 35 1.65 8.09 -6.27
CA ALA A 35 2.72 8.15 -7.27
C ALA A 35 3.92 9.02 -6.82
N LYS A 36 3.67 10.09 -6.04
CA LYS A 36 4.74 10.94 -5.48
C LYS A 36 5.66 10.15 -4.53
N TYR A 37 5.08 9.39 -3.60
CA TYR A 37 5.84 8.57 -2.66
C TYR A 37 6.50 7.39 -3.35
N LEU A 38 5.85 6.78 -4.34
CA LEU A 38 6.49 5.74 -5.15
C LEU A 38 7.72 6.27 -5.91
N ARG A 39 7.65 7.50 -6.44
CA ARG A 39 8.81 8.17 -7.05
C ARG A 39 9.91 8.43 -6.03
N ALA A 40 9.56 8.88 -4.82
CA ALA A 40 10.53 9.07 -3.74
C ALA A 40 11.21 7.74 -3.34
N MET A 41 10.44 6.66 -3.16
CA MET A 41 10.98 5.31 -2.92
C MET A 41 11.95 4.87 -4.02
N ARG A 42 11.59 5.11 -5.30
CA ARG A 42 12.46 4.81 -6.45
C ARG A 42 13.77 5.60 -6.42
N LEU A 43 13.71 6.90 -6.13
CA LEU A 43 14.89 7.76 -6.04
C LEU A 43 15.79 7.39 -4.86
N MET A 44 15.19 7.11 -3.70
CA MET A 44 15.90 6.78 -2.47
C MET A 44 16.57 5.41 -2.52
N SER A 45 15.90 4.44 -3.13
CA SER A 45 16.43 3.08 -3.17
C SER A 45 17.42 2.87 -4.30
N VAL A 46 17.33 3.59 -5.44
CA VAL A 46 17.95 3.24 -6.76
C VAL A 46 17.55 1.85 -7.30
N PHE A 47 17.08 0.98 -6.41
CA PHE A 47 16.69 -0.41 -6.50
C PHE A 47 15.39 -0.61 -7.26
N PHE A 48 14.33 0.13 -6.91
CA PHE A 48 13.02 -0.02 -7.58
C PHE A 48 12.98 0.51 -9.02
N GLY A 49 14.02 1.22 -9.46
CA GLY A 49 14.15 1.70 -10.85
C GLY A 49 14.84 0.70 -11.78
N SER A 50 15.67 -0.21 -11.24
CA SER A 50 16.58 -1.04 -12.04
C SER A 50 16.25 -2.54 -12.02
N LEU A 51 15.63 -3.07 -10.96
CA LEU A 51 15.48 -4.52 -10.76
C LEU A 51 14.15 -4.90 -10.06
N PRO A 52 13.05 -5.16 -10.80
CA PRO A 52 11.86 -5.78 -10.20
C PRO A 52 12.14 -7.26 -9.84
N ASN A 53 11.62 -7.73 -8.69
CA ASN A 53 11.68 -9.12 -8.22
C ASN A 53 13.09 -9.69 -7.97
N PHE A 54 13.87 -8.97 -7.18
CA PHE A 54 15.27 -9.31 -6.93
C PHE A 54 15.47 -10.18 -5.68
N GLN A 55 16.35 -11.18 -5.76
CA GLN A 55 16.72 -12.00 -4.61
C GLN A 55 17.71 -11.24 -3.72
N VAL A 56 17.16 -10.55 -2.71
CA VAL A 56 17.90 -9.66 -1.79
C VAL A 56 19.16 -10.31 -1.20
N HIS A 57 19.13 -11.62 -0.90
CA HIS A 57 20.26 -12.34 -0.31
C HIS A 57 21.49 -12.48 -1.24
N GLN A 58 21.32 -12.33 -2.55
CA GLN A 58 22.41 -12.48 -3.52
C GLN A 58 23.19 -11.18 -3.73
N HIS A 59 22.74 -10.07 -3.13
CA HIS A 59 23.23 -8.73 -3.45
C HIS A 59 23.34 -7.84 -2.22
N PRO A 60 24.39 -8.01 -1.40
CA PRO A 60 24.59 -7.23 -0.17
C PRO A 60 24.75 -5.71 -0.43
N GLN A 61 25.09 -5.31 -1.67
CA GLN A 61 25.17 -3.91 -2.08
C GLN A 61 23.79 -3.23 -2.19
N ALA A 62 22.69 -3.99 -2.22
CA ALA A 62 21.33 -3.45 -2.24
C ALA A 62 20.97 -2.63 -0.98
N PHE A 63 21.78 -2.75 0.08
CA PHE A 63 21.62 -2.02 1.34
C PHE A 63 22.54 -0.80 1.47
N GLN A 64 23.30 -0.46 0.41
CA GLN A 64 24.10 0.75 0.40
C GLN A 64 23.27 1.90 -0.15
N ILE A 65 22.98 2.88 0.72
CA ILE A 65 22.19 4.05 0.34
C ILE A 65 23.16 5.18 0.05
N LYS A 66 23.15 5.66 -1.20
CA LYS A 66 23.93 6.84 -1.58
C LYS A 66 23.14 8.09 -1.20
N THR A 67 23.35 8.58 0.01
CA THR A 67 22.81 9.87 0.43
C THR A 67 23.50 10.99 -0.34
N THR A 68 22.72 11.96 -0.81
CA THR A 68 23.28 13.15 -1.46
C THR A 68 23.76 14.13 -0.40
N SER A 69 24.96 14.68 -0.56
CA SER A 69 25.51 15.71 0.32
C SER A 69 24.71 17.03 0.28
N ARG A 70 23.74 17.16 -0.64
CA ARG A 70 22.94 18.37 -0.83
C ARG A 70 21.79 18.54 0.16
N TRP A 71 21.48 17.53 0.98
CA TRP A 71 20.34 17.57 1.91
C TRP A 71 20.83 17.56 3.37
N PRO A 72 21.30 18.71 3.90
CA PRO A 72 21.90 18.78 5.25
C PRO A 72 20.91 18.48 6.38
N TRP A 73 19.60 18.50 6.10
CA TRP A 73 18.53 18.14 7.02
C TRP A 73 18.13 16.66 6.94
N PHE A 74 18.67 15.89 6.00
CA PHE A 74 18.36 14.48 5.78
C PHE A 74 19.50 13.61 6.30
N TYR A 75 19.27 12.89 7.39
CA TYR A 75 20.28 12.02 8.01
C TYR A 75 19.86 10.55 7.90
N LEU A 76 20.72 9.75 7.27
CA LEU A 76 20.55 8.32 7.07
C LEU A 76 21.94 7.70 6.98
N SER A 77 22.25 6.72 7.84
CA SER A 77 23.50 5.95 7.75
C SER A 77 23.67 5.36 6.34
N GLU A 78 24.90 5.44 5.80
CA GLU A 78 25.25 5.02 4.43
C GLU A 78 25.06 3.52 4.19
N LYS A 79 25.14 2.72 5.26
CA LYS A 79 24.96 1.26 5.23
C LYS A 79 23.91 0.87 6.24
N GLN A 80 22.68 0.72 5.77
CA GLN A 80 21.59 0.20 6.57
C GLN A 80 20.56 -0.49 5.69
N LEU A 81 19.88 -1.47 6.27
CA LEU A 81 18.70 -2.04 5.66
C LEU A 81 17.59 -0.98 5.65
N LEU A 82 17.16 -0.56 4.45
CA LEU A 82 15.99 0.29 4.29
C LEU A 82 14.94 -0.42 3.45
N LEU A 83 13.84 -0.78 4.11
CA LEU A 83 12.68 -1.40 3.48
C LEU A 83 11.61 -0.34 3.21
N PHE A 84 11.01 -0.41 2.03
CA PHE A 84 9.90 0.45 1.64
C PHE A 84 8.64 -0.39 1.52
N PHE A 85 7.62 0.00 2.27
CA PHE A 85 6.30 -0.61 2.21
C PHE A 85 5.27 0.41 1.76
N GLN A 86 4.33 -0.02 0.93
CA GLN A 86 3.11 0.73 0.67
C GLN A 86 2.05 0.32 1.67
N ASP A 87 1.17 1.25 2.05
CA ASP A 87 0.04 0.94 2.92
C ASP A 87 -0.86 -0.14 2.28
N PRO A 88 -0.98 -1.34 2.90
CA PRO A 88 -1.79 -2.43 2.38
C PRO A 88 -3.27 -2.06 2.31
N THR A 89 -3.78 -1.24 3.22
CA THR A 89 -5.18 -0.78 3.26
C THR A 89 -5.52 -0.01 1.99
N HIS A 90 -4.64 0.91 1.60
CA HIS A 90 -4.81 1.71 0.39
C HIS A 90 -4.61 0.89 -0.88
N LEU A 91 -3.69 -0.09 -0.87
CA LEU A 91 -3.55 -1.03 -1.98
C LEU A 91 -4.85 -1.80 -2.20
N VAL A 92 -5.37 -2.48 -1.18
CA VAL A 92 -6.60 -3.28 -1.29
C VAL A 92 -7.78 -2.41 -1.72
N THR A 93 -7.92 -1.21 -1.16
CA THR A 93 -8.97 -0.27 -1.55
C THR A 93 -8.86 0.16 -3.02
N LYS A 94 -7.64 0.31 -3.55
CA LYS A 94 -7.44 0.57 -4.99
C LYS A 94 -7.84 -0.63 -5.85
N TRP A 95 -7.53 -1.85 -5.44
CA TRP A 95 -7.96 -3.07 -6.13
C TRP A 95 -9.49 -3.15 -6.18
N ARG A 96 -10.17 -2.92 -5.05
CA ARG A 96 -11.65 -2.79 -5.03
C ARG A 96 -12.12 -1.72 -5.99
N ASN A 97 -11.58 -0.51 -5.93
CA ASN A 97 -12.01 0.58 -6.80
C ASN A 97 -11.76 0.30 -8.29
N ARG A 98 -10.75 -0.52 -8.61
CA ARG A 98 -10.49 -1.00 -9.97
C ARG A 98 -11.51 -2.05 -10.39
N LEU A 99 -11.81 -3.02 -9.52
CA LEU A 99 -12.86 -4.02 -9.73
C LEU A 99 -14.23 -3.38 -9.98
N LEU A 100 -14.57 -2.31 -9.25
CA LEU A 100 -15.83 -1.59 -9.38
C LEU A 100 -15.82 -0.51 -10.47
N SER A 101 -14.72 -0.37 -11.21
CA SER A 101 -14.57 0.71 -12.19
C SER A 101 -15.38 0.41 -13.45
N SER A 102 -16.20 1.36 -13.88
CA SER A 102 -16.86 1.31 -15.19
C SER A 102 -15.94 1.70 -16.36
N THR A 103 -14.77 2.28 -16.07
CA THR A 103 -13.86 2.81 -17.09
C THR A 103 -12.60 1.98 -17.28
N ALA A 104 -12.32 1.07 -16.33
CA ALA A 104 -11.00 0.49 -16.23
C ALA A 104 -11.10 -0.98 -15.84
N GLU A 105 -10.79 -1.86 -16.80
CA GLU A 105 -10.88 -3.30 -16.59
C GLU A 105 -9.81 -3.79 -15.62
N LEU A 106 -10.17 -4.81 -14.84
CA LEU A 106 -9.25 -5.56 -14.01
C LEU A 106 -8.94 -6.88 -14.72
N CYS A 107 -7.74 -6.95 -15.30
CA CYS A 107 -7.26 -8.14 -16.01
C CYS A 107 -6.24 -8.90 -15.16
N LEU A 108 -6.43 -10.21 -15.05
CA LEU A 108 -5.51 -11.15 -14.42
C LEU A 108 -5.09 -12.18 -15.47
N GLY A 109 -3.94 -11.96 -16.10
CA GLY A 109 -3.52 -12.74 -17.26
C GLY A 109 -4.48 -12.52 -18.44
N ASN A 110 -5.05 -13.60 -18.96
CA ASN A 110 -6.00 -13.58 -20.07
C ASN A 110 -7.47 -13.52 -19.61
N GLN A 111 -7.70 -13.40 -18.30
CA GLN A 111 -9.04 -13.28 -17.73
C GLN A 111 -9.31 -11.84 -17.31
N PHE A 112 -10.55 -11.41 -17.43
CA PHE A 112 -11.03 -10.13 -16.91
C PHE A 112 -12.17 -10.38 -15.93
N THR A 113 -12.31 -9.51 -14.94
CA THR A 113 -13.36 -9.60 -13.93
C THR A 113 -14.40 -8.50 -14.14
N LEU A 114 -15.67 -8.88 -14.14
CA LEU A 114 -16.80 -7.96 -14.19
C LEU A 114 -17.50 -7.89 -12.82
N ILE A 115 -17.96 -6.69 -12.46
CA ILE A 115 -18.77 -6.46 -11.26
C ILE A 115 -20.13 -7.16 -11.32
N ASN A 116 -20.63 -7.51 -12.51
CA ASN A 116 -21.96 -8.08 -12.70
C ASN A 116 -22.16 -9.36 -11.88
N HIS A 117 -21.14 -10.20 -11.74
CA HIS A 117 -21.23 -11.42 -10.92
C HIS A 117 -21.55 -11.10 -9.44
N LEU A 118 -21.06 -9.97 -8.92
CA LEU A 118 -21.39 -9.54 -7.55
C LEU A 118 -22.80 -8.96 -7.45
N HIS A 119 -23.29 -8.31 -8.51
CA HIS A 119 -24.67 -7.87 -8.59
C HIS A 119 -25.63 -9.05 -8.66
N ASP A 120 -25.27 -10.10 -9.40
CA ASP A 120 -26.08 -11.30 -9.55
C ASP A 120 -26.22 -12.02 -8.20
N ILE A 121 -25.12 -12.18 -7.44
CA ILE A 121 -25.17 -12.76 -6.09
C ILE A 121 -26.06 -11.95 -5.14
N ILE A 122 -25.92 -10.62 -5.11
CA ILE A 122 -26.67 -9.77 -4.18
C ILE A 122 -28.18 -9.79 -4.46
N ASN A 123 -28.57 -10.01 -5.72
CA ASN A 123 -29.98 -10.05 -6.12
C ASN A 123 -30.49 -11.49 -6.36
N ASN A 124 -29.70 -12.51 -6.06
CA ASN A 124 -30.08 -13.91 -6.25
C ASN A 124 -31.16 -14.30 -5.22
N GLU A 125 -32.15 -15.09 -5.65
CA GLU A 125 -33.19 -15.61 -4.75
C GLU A 125 -32.71 -16.81 -3.91
N THR A 126 -31.64 -17.47 -4.36
CA THR A 126 -31.07 -18.70 -3.76
C THR A 126 -30.20 -18.40 -2.54
N TYR A 127 -29.46 -17.29 -2.56
CA TYR A 127 -28.53 -16.92 -1.50
C TYR A 127 -28.99 -15.64 -0.81
N SER A 128 -29.04 -15.67 0.52
CA SER A 128 -29.38 -14.51 1.33
C SER A 128 -28.14 -13.70 1.71
N LYS A 129 -28.38 -12.48 2.20
CA LYS A 129 -27.32 -11.64 2.78
C LYS A 129 -26.53 -12.33 3.89
N LEU A 130 -27.13 -13.27 4.63
CA LEU A 130 -26.42 -14.00 5.69
C LEU A 130 -25.41 -15.00 5.10
N ASP A 131 -25.65 -15.48 3.89
CA ASP A 131 -24.79 -16.44 3.21
C ASP A 131 -23.59 -15.76 2.55
N HIS A 132 -23.83 -14.66 1.83
CA HIS A 132 -22.79 -13.95 1.07
C HIS A 132 -22.21 -12.71 1.77
N GLY A 133 -22.87 -12.17 2.81
CA GLY A 133 -22.39 -11.02 3.61
C GLY A 133 -22.38 -9.64 2.93
N LEU A 134 -22.59 -9.59 1.61
CA LEU A 134 -22.58 -8.36 0.80
C LEU A 134 -23.88 -7.55 0.87
N THR A 135 -23.76 -6.25 0.64
CA THR A 135 -24.86 -5.31 0.45
C THR A 135 -24.61 -4.42 -0.77
N LYS A 136 -25.66 -3.76 -1.29
CA LYS A 136 -25.54 -2.85 -2.43
C LYS A 136 -24.54 -1.71 -2.19
N SER A 137 -24.39 -1.24 -0.94
CA SER A 137 -23.38 -0.25 -0.58
C SER A 137 -21.95 -0.78 -0.68
N ASP A 138 -21.73 -2.07 -0.45
CA ASP A 138 -20.38 -2.65 -0.49
C ASP A 138 -19.80 -2.59 -1.92
N ILE A 139 -20.64 -2.69 -2.95
CA ILE A 139 -20.20 -2.60 -4.36
C ILE A 139 -20.47 -1.22 -5.00
N ASN A 140 -20.76 -0.20 -4.20
CA ASN A 140 -20.97 1.16 -4.70
C ASN A 140 -19.64 1.84 -5.08
N PRO A 141 -19.42 2.21 -6.36
CA PRO A 141 -18.17 2.83 -6.81
C PRO A 141 -17.97 4.27 -6.31
N LYS A 142 -19.02 4.93 -5.81
CA LYS A 142 -18.93 6.31 -5.28
C LYS A 142 -18.16 6.37 -3.96
N ASP A 143 -18.24 5.32 -3.16
CA ASP A 143 -17.54 5.23 -1.88
C ASP A 143 -16.14 4.64 -2.08
N ARG A 144 -15.17 5.51 -2.39
CA ARG A 144 -13.80 5.10 -2.79
C ARG A 144 -12.89 4.76 -1.60
N GLN A 145 -13.34 4.95 -0.36
CA GLN A 145 -12.55 4.73 0.86
C GLN A 145 -13.07 3.57 1.71
N ASN A 146 -14.02 2.79 1.18
CA ASN A 146 -14.64 1.69 1.92
C ASN A 146 -13.73 0.46 2.04
N PHE A 147 -12.82 0.49 3.02
CA PHE A 147 -12.00 -0.67 3.33
C PHE A 147 -12.83 -1.85 3.86
N SER A 148 -13.91 -1.59 4.60
CA SER A 148 -14.76 -2.65 5.18
C SER A 148 -15.40 -3.54 4.11
N SER A 149 -15.80 -2.95 2.99
CA SER A 149 -16.28 -3.68 1.81
C SER A 149 -15.21 -4.59 1.23
N CYS A 150 -13.94 -4.16 1.23
CA CYS A 150 -12.85 -4.99 0.71
C CYS A 150 -12.74 -6.30 1.47
N LEU A 151 -12.84 -6.26 2.80
CA LEU A 151 -12.79 -7.46 3.64
C LEU A 151 -13.94 -8.43 3.30
N LYS A 152 -15.15 -7.88 3.12
CA LYS A 152 -16.34 -8.68 2.74
C LYS A 152 -16.20 -9.31 1.36
N LEU A 153 -15.59 -8.61 0.40
CA LEU A 153 -15.34 -9.13 -0.94
C LEU A 153 -14.29 -10.24 -0.98
N THR A 154 -13.50 -10.40 0.09
CA THR A 154 -12.48 -11.43 0.21
C THR A 154 -12.88 -12.57 1.16
N THR A 155 -14.15 -12.67 1.56
CA THR A 155 -14.59 -13.73 2.47
C THR A 155 -14.63 -15.08 1.77
N ALA A 156 -14.30 -16.13 2.52
CA ALA A 156 -14.34 -17.50 2.02
C ALA A 156 -15.74 -17.92 1.55
N ASP A 157 -16.79 -17.44 2.22
CA ASP A 157 -18.17 -17.81 1.89
C ASP A 157 -18.61 -17.24 0.55
N LEU A 158 -18.22 -16.00 0.24
CA LEU A 158 -18.45 -15.42 -1.07
C LEU A 158 -17.74 -16.22 -2.18
N PHE A 159 -16.50 -16.68 -1.93
CA PHE A 159 -15.79 -17.52 -2.90
C PHE A 159 -16.43 -18.89 -3.11
N LYS A 160 -17.02 -19.50 -2.07
CA LYS A 160 -17.76 -20.76 -2.23
C LYS A 160 -18.96 -20.58 -3.15
N ILE A 161 -19.73 -19.49 -2.94
CA ILE A 161 -20.91 -19.18 -3.75
C ILE A 161 -20.51 -18.89 -5.20
N LEU A 162 -19.50 -18.05 -5.40
CA LEU A 162 -18.97 -17.74 -6.74
C LEU A 162 -18.49 -18.98 -7.50
N ASN A 163 -17.94 -19.98 -6.80
CA ASN A 163 -17.49 -21.23 -7.43
C ASN A 163 -18.63 -22.22 -7.65
N HIS A 164 -19.72 -22.13 -6.88
CA HIS A 164 -20.90 -22.98 -7.05
C HIS A 164 -21.71 -22.55 -8.29
N ASP A 165 -21.77 -21.25 -8.57
CA ASP A 165 -22.47 -20.69 -9.74
C ASP A 165 -21.71 -20.89 -11.07
N VAL A 166 -20.51 -21.48 -11.07
CA VAL A 166 -19.67 -21.74 -12.25
C VAL A 166 -19.78 -23.20 -12.76
N ASN A 167 -20.63 -24.03 -12.14
CA ASN A 167 -21.01 -25.37 -12.63
C ASN A 167 -22.48 -25.42 -13.05
#